data_AF-T2J8F3-F1
#
_entry.id   AF-T2J8F3-F1
#
_cell.length_a   1.000
_cell.length_b   1.000
_cell.length_c   1.000
_cell.angle_alpha   90.00
_cell.angle_beta   90.00
_cell.angle_gamma   90.00
#
_symmetry.space_group_name_H-M   'P 1'
#
loop_
_entity.id
_entity.type
_entity.pdbx_description
1 polymer ?
#
loop_
_entity_poly.entity_id
_entity_poly.type
_entity_poly.pdbx_seq_one_letter_code
_entity_poly.pdbx_strand_id
1 'polypeptide(L)'
;MNVYSLIINGLSRNQLTETDFNFGNNSENQFIQGTFSDDDLFGSVGNDTLVAGEGSSTDGDNRLFGDQGEDVLIGGWEDDFLFGGAGNDIFALTTNTKEF
;
A
#
# COMPACT_ATOMS: atom_id res chain seq x y z
N MET A 1 27.29 5.52 11.88
CA MET A 1 26.24 5.06 10.95
C MET A 1 25.17 4.41 11.80
N ASN A 2 23.96 4.94 11.77
CA ASN A 2 22.84 4.30 12.46
C ASN A 2 22.37 3.14 11.57
N VAL A 3 22.28 1.95 12.15
CA VAL A 3 21.70 0.79 11.49
C VAL A 3 20.29 0.67 12.02
N TYR A 4 19.29 0.80 11.14
CA TYR A 4 17.90 0.51 11.46
C TYR A 4 17.62 -0.96 11.14
N SER A 5 16.92 -1.65 12.04
CA SER A 5 16.47 -3.02 11.84
C SER A 5 14.96 -3.08 11.98
N LEU A 6 14.28 -3.58 10.95
CA LEU A 6 12.86 -3.93 11.00
C LEU A 6 12.75 -5.43 11.32
N ILE A 7 11.97 -5.78 12.36
CA ILE A 7 11.68 -7.18 12.72
C ILE A 7 10.22 -7.46 12.35
N ILE A 8 10.02 -8.39 11.42
CA ILE A 8 8.69 -8.84 11.00
C ILE A 8 8.44 -10.21 11.65
N ASN A 9 7.37 -10.32 12.44
CA ASN A 9 6.98 -11.55 13.12
C ASN A 9 5.87 -12.26 12.35
N GLY A 10 5.84 -13.59 12.39
CA GLY A 10 4.73 -14.37 11.81
C GLY A 10 4.85 -14.68 10.32
N LEU A 11 5.87 -14.14 9.63
CA LEU A 11 6.17 -14.44 8.22
C LEU A 11 7.53 -15.12 8.08
N SER A 12 7.57 -16.17 7.25
CA SER A 12 8.81 -16.82 6.84
C SER A 12 9.45 -16.04 5.70
N ARG A 13 10.79 -16.03 5.61
CA ARG A 13 11.53 -15.26 4.58
C ARG A 13 11.10 -15.59 3.14
N ASN A 14 10.64 -16.81 2.88
CA ASN A 14 10.17 -17.24 1.57
C ASN A 14 8.73 -16.79 1.24
N GLN A 15 8.02 -16.23 2.22
CA GLN A 15 6.74 -15.55 2.02
C GLN A 15 6.96 -14.07 1.73
N LEU A 16 8.19 -13.56 1.90
CA LEU A 16 8.52 -12.18 1.62
C LEU A 16 9.11 -12.04 0.22
N THR A 17 8.57 -11.12 -0.58
CA THR A 17 9.13 -10.71 -1.86
C THR A 17 9.64 -9.26 -1.81
N GLU A 18 10.41 -8.84 -2.81
CA GLU A 18 10.90 -7.45 -2.87
C GLU A 18 9.76 -6.42 -3.02
N THR A 19 8.55 -6.87 -3.37
CA THR A 19 7.40 -6.01 -3.63
C THR A 19 6.48 -5.82 -2.42
N ASP A 20 6.57 -6.67 -1.40
CA ASP A 20 5.70 -6.60 -0.21
C ASP A 20 5.91 -5.33 0.64
N PHE A 21 7.05 -4.65 0.45
CA PHE A 21 7.37 -3.39 1.11
C PHE A 21 7.83 -2.35 0.09
N ASN A 22 6.88 -1.67 -0.54
CA ASN A 22 7.18 -0.69 -1.57
C ASN A 22 7.21 0.73 -0.96
N PHE A 23 8.36 1.40 -1.04
CA PHE A 23 8.57 2.72 -0.47
C PHE A 23 8.75 3.78 -1.57
N GLY A 24 8.06 4.91 -1.38
CA GLY A 24 8.41 6.16 -2.00
C GLY A 24 9.88 6.49 -1.74
N ASN A 25 10.64 6.68 -2.81
CA ASN A 25 12.09 6.77 -2.77
C ASN A 25 12.62 8.21 -2.84
N ASN A 26 11.73 9.20 -2.87
CA ASN A 26 12.08 10.61 -2.89
C ASN A 26 10.92 11.48 -2.34
N SER A 27 10.94 12.79 -2.59
CA SER A 27 9.94 13.75 -2.09
C SER A 27 9.01 14.28 -3.18
N GLU A 28 8.99 13.63 -4.35
CA GLU A 28 8.16 13.96 -5.50
C GLU A 28 6.89 13.12 -5.48
N ASN A 29 5.94 13.49 -6.33
CA ASN A 29 4.74 12.69 -6.57
C ASN A 29 5.10 11.34 -7.22
N GLN A 30 4.62 10.24 -6.67
CA GLN A 30 4.96 8.89 -7.06
C GLN A 30 3.73 8.07 -7.41
N PHE A 31 3.91 7.08 -8.28
CA PHE A 31 2.95 6.01 -8.50
C PHE A 31 3.54 4.73 -7.92
N ILE A 32 2.90 4.18 -6.90
CA ILE A 32 3.35 3.02 -6.14
C ILE A 32 2.30 1.93 -6.33
N GLN A 33 2.72 0.80 -6.89
CA GLN A 33 1.86 -0.34 -7.14
C GLN A 33 2.35 -1.54 -6.32
N GLY A 34 1.42 -2.20 -5.65
CA GLY A 34 1.61 -3.50 -5.01
C GLY A 34 1.45 -4.66 -6.00
N THR A 35 1.04 -5.80 -5.48
CA THR A 35 0.93 -7.07 -6.18
C THR A 35 -0.45 -7.69 -5.97
N PHE A 36 -0.58 -8.98 -6.27
CA PHE A 36 -1.78 -9.76 -5.95
C PHE A 36 -1.66 -10.45 -4.59
N SER A 37 -0.85 -9.93 -3.68
CA SER A 37 -0.60 -10.51 -2.35
C SER A 37 -0.72 -9.41 -1.31
N ASP A 38 -0.55 -9.75 -0.04
CA ASP A 38 -0.62 -8.76 1.04
C ASP A 38 0.59 -7.81 0.91
N ASP A 39 0.35 -6.55 0.59
CA ASP A 39 1.39 -5.54 0.41
C ASP A 39 1.30 -4.41 1.46
N ASP A 40 2.46 -3.96 1.93
CA ASP A 40 2.62 -2.71 2.64
C ASP A 40 3.20 -1.65 1.69
N LEU A 41 2.37 -0.67 1.32
CA LEU A 41 2.75 0.43 0.44
C LEU A 41 2.93 1.72 1.23
N PHE A 42 4.06 2.38 1.04
CA PHE A 42 4.41 3.62 1.73
C PHE A 42 4.70 4.71 0.70
N GLY A 43 3.89 5.77 0.73
CA GLY A 43 4.12 7.03 0.03
C GLY A 43 5.26 7.83 0.65
N SER A 44 5.25 9.12 0.36
CA SER A 44 6.32 10.06 0.64
C SER A 44 5.76 11.40 1.12
N VAL A 45 6.49 12.49 0.87
CA VAL A 45 5.99 13.84 1.15
C VAL A 45 5.35 14.52 -0.08
N GLY A 46 5.33 13.82 -1.22
CA GLY A 46 4.69 14.26 -2.45
C GLY A 46 3.22 13.85 -2.50
N ASN A 47 2.49 14.32 -3.53
CA ASN A 47 1.11 13.88 -3.77
C ASN A 47 1.14 12.55 -4.52
N ASP A 48 1.02 11.45 -3.80
CA ASP A 48 1.26 10.11 -4.30
C ASP A 48 -0.01 9.40 -4.75
N THR A 49 0.14 8.39 -5.60
CA THR A 49 -0.91 7.43 -5.95
C THR A 49 -0.44 6.04 -5.57
N LEU A 50 -1.11 5.44 -4.59
CA LEU A 50 -0.84 4.09 -4.10
C LEU A 50 -1.95 3.16 -4.56
N VAL A 51 -1.58 2.04 -5.18
CA VAL A 51 -2.51 1.03 -5.70
C VAL A 51 -2.09 -0.34 -5.20
N ALA A 52 -2.88 -0.95 -4.32
CA ALA A 52 -2.53 -2.23 -3.71
C ALA A 52 -2.56 -3.39 -4.70
N GLY A 53 -3.63 -3.50 -5.50
CA GLY A 53 -3.83 -4.57 -6.48
C GLY A 53 -4.59 -4.10 -7.73
N GLU A 54 -4.73 -4.99 -8.72
CA GLU A 54 -5.41 -4.67 -9.99
C GLU A 54 -6.94 -4.79 -9.92
N GLY A 55 -7.52 -5.06 -8.73
CA GLY A 55 -8.96 -5.26 -8.56
C GLY A 55 -9.38 -6.68 -8.95
N SER A 56 -8.64 -7.70 -8.50
CA SER A 56 -8.92 -9.12 -8.70
C SER A 56 -9.43 -9.78 -7.41
N SER A 57 -10.18 -10.89 -7.50
CA SER A 57 -10.61 -11.70 -6.34
C SER A 57 -9.49 -12.47 -5.65
N THR A 58 -8.25 -12.18 -6.04
CA THR A 58 -7.03 -12.74 -5.49
C THR A 58 -6.12 -11.64 -4.97
N ASP A 59 -6.60 -10.40 -4.87
CA ASP A 59 -5.87 -9.34 -4.18
C ASP A 59 -5.72 -9.73 -2.70
N GLY A 60 -4.58 -9.38 -2.09
CA GLY A 60 -4.33 -9.64 -0.67
C GLY A 60 -4.98 -8.59 0.22
N ASP A 61 -4.82 -8.75 1.53
CA ASP A 61 -5.21 -7.73 2.51
C ASP A 61 -4.06 -6.72 2.65
N ASN A 62 -4.24 -5.49 2.17
CA ASN A 62 -3.13 -4.54 2.03
C ASN A 62 -3.12 -3.44 3.09
N ARG A 63 -1.96 -2.80 3.26
CA ARG A 63 -1.80 -1.59 4.08
C ARG A 63 -1.15 -0.48 3.27
N LEU A 64 -1.89 0.59 3.01
CA LEU A 64 -1.42 1.75 2.26
C LEU A 64 -1.24 2.95 3.20
N PHE A 65 -0.09 3.60 3.13
CA PHE A 65 0.27 4.76 3.94
C PHE A 65 0.70 5.92 3.02
N GLY A 66 -0.10 6.99 2.89
CA GLY A 66 0.21 8.14 2.02
C GLY A 66 1.31 9.06 2.56
N ASP A 67 1.33 9.26 3.89
CA ASP A 67 2.24 10.16 4.64
C ASP A 67 1.88 11.65 4.49
N GLN A 68 2.67 12.48 3.79
CA GLN A 68 2.37 13.90 3.61
C GLN A 68 2.04 14.18 2.14
N GLY A 69 1.00 14.94 1.87
CA GLY A 69 0.62 15.26 0.49
C GLY A 69 -0.88 15.19 0.30
N GLU A 70 -1.34 15.43 -0.92
CA GLU A 70 -2.71 15.11 -1.32
C GLU A 70 -2.70 13.78 -2.08
N ASP A 71 -2.93 12.69 -1.35
CA ASP A 71 -2.70 11.34 -1.87
C ASP A 71 -3.95 10.68 -2.44
N VAL A 72 -3.76 9.72 -3.36
CA VAL A 72 -4.80 8.83 -3.86
C VAL A 72 -4.47 7.40 -3.47
N LEU A 73 -5.28 6.80 -2.59
CA LEU A 73 -5.10 5.44 -2.09
C LEU A 73 -6.19 4.54 -2.65
N ILE A 74 -5.81 3.55 -3.46
CA ILE A 74 -6.68 2.56 -4.09
C ILE A 74 -6.36 1.19 -3.46
N GLY A 75 -7.23 0.75 -2.55
CA GLY A 75 -7.06 -0.54 -1.85
C GLY A 75 -7.25 -1.76 -2.76
N GLY A 76 -8.27 -1.71 -3.63
CA GLY A 76 -8.61 -2.89 -4.45
C GLY A 76 -9.71 -3.70 -3.80
N TRP A 77 -9.65 -5.03 -3.94
CA TRP A 77 -10.60 -5.98 -3.34
C TRP A 77 -10.01 -6.59 -2.07
N GLU A 78 -10.87 -7.22 -1.26
CA GLU A 78 -10.55 -7.78 0.08
C GLU A 78 -10.36 -6.69 1.16
N ASP A 79 -9.81 -7.04 2.33
CA ASP A 79 -9.89 -6.22 3.53
C ASP A 79 -8.64 -5.33 3.71
N ASP A 80 -8.64 -4.16 3.05
CA ASP A 80 -7.52 -3.20 3.10
C ASP A 80 -7.57 -2.21 4.26
N PHE A 81 -6.39 -1.77 4.72
CA PHE A 81 -6.21 -0.60 5.56
C PHE A 81 -5.57 0.55 4.79
N LEU A 82 -6.26 1.69 4.75
CA LEU A 82 -5.78 2.89 4.06
C LEU A 82 -5.58 4.04 5.05
N PHE A 83 -4.36 4.57 5.11
CA PHE A 83 -3.97 5.70 5.93
C PHE A 83 -3.46 6.83 5.03
N GLY A 84 -4.27 7.85 4.79
CA GLY A 84 -3.88 9.00 3.94
C GLY A 84 -2.71 9.77 4.57
N GLY A 85 -2.92 10.28 5.78
CA GLY A 85 -1.89 11.00 6.52
C GLY A 85 -2.23 12.48 6.59
N ALA A 86 -1.26 13.36 6.32
CA ALA A 86 -1.43 14.79 6.37
C ALA A 86 -1.70 15.37 4.98
N GLY A 87 -2.93 15.87 4.77
CA GLY A 87 -3.33 16.59 3.56
C GLY A 87 -4.77 16.26 3.18
N ASN A 88 -5.13 16.51 1.92
CA ASN A 88 -6.47 16.23 1.41
C ASN A 88 -6.44 14.95 0.58
N ASP A 89 -6.69 13.83 1.23
CA ASP A 89 -6.53 12.51 0.62
C ASP A 89 -7.83 11.98 0.00
N ILE A 90 -7.68 11.16 -1.02
CA ILE A 90 -8.75 10.44 -1.71
C ILE A 90 -8.59 8.94 -1.46
N PHE A 91 -9.65 8.31 -0.93
CA PHE A 91 -9.73 6.88 -0.74
C PHE A 91 -10.68 6.27 -1.78
N ALA A 92 -10.14 5.44 -2.66
CA ALA A 92 -10.90 4.69 -3.63
C ALA A 92 -11.09 3.24 -3.13
N LEU A 93 -12.29 2.98 -2.62
CA LEU A 93 -12.70 1.65 -2.17
C LEU A 93 -13.43 0.95 -3.32
N THR A 94 -13.04 -0.29 -3.62
CA THR A 94 -13.77 -1.11 -4.59
C THR A 94 -14.72 -2.04 -3.87
N THR A 95 -15.94 -2.15 -4.36
CA THR A 95 -16.93 -3.08 -3.82
C THR A 95 -16.82 -4.42 -4.52
N ASN A 96 -16.72 -5.51 -3.76
CA ASN A 96 -17.03 -6.81 -4.34
C ASN A 96 -18.55 -6.90 -4.57
N THR A 97 -18.95 -7.35 -5.76
CA THR A 97 -20.22 -8.05 -5.92
C THR A 97 -19.92 -9.54 -5.76
N LYS A 98 -19.55 -9.99 -4.55
CA LYS A 98 -19.73 -11.41 -4.21
C LYS A 98 -21.24 -11.58 -4.11
N GLU A 99 -21.86 -12.11 -5.18
CA GLU A 99 -23.26 -12.52 -5.12
C GLU A 99 -23.43 -13.49 -3.95
N PHE A 100 -24.37 -13.15 -3.06
CA PHE A 100 -24.71 -13.92 -1.86
C PHE A 100 -25.18 -15.35 -2.19
#